data_AF-A0A1G3UVF3-F1
#
_entry.id   AF-A0A1G3UVF3-F1
#
_cell.length_a   1.000
_cell.length_b   1.000
_cell.length_c   1.000
_cell.angle_alpha   90.00
_cell.angle_beta   90.00
_cell.angle_gamma   90.00
#
_symmetry.space_group_name_H-M   'P 1'
#
loop_
_entity.id
_entity.type
_entity.pdbx_description
1 polymer ?
#
loop_
_entity_poly.entity_id
_entity_poly.type
_entity_poly.pdbx_seq_one_letter_code
_entity_poly.pdbx_strand_id
1 'polypeptide(L)'
;MKKTYYELLYMVEVDALEENEETAEGFLFQGSKNWDLYFLDAIPILEPVLLENVSLLEFEEKLEFENYLQKNQIIDYSLEHVQELNKYFILVSNGEN
;
A
#
# COMPACT_ATOMS: atom_id res chain seq x y z
N MET A 1 -9.80 -9.55 -9.51
CA MET A 1 -9.50 -8.44 -8.59
C MET A 1 -10.32 -8.54 -7.31
N LYS A 2 -9.66 -8.52 -6.13
CA LYS A 2 -10.30 -8.35 -4.82
C LYS A 2 -10.08 -6.92 -4.33
N LYS A 3 -11.04 -6.33 -3.62
CA LYS A 3 -10.96 -4.99 -3.06
C LYS A 3 -11.15 -5.05 -1.54
N THR A 4 -10.21 -4.49 -0.79
CA THR A 4 -10.29 -4.35 0.67
C THR A 4 -10.32 -2.86 1.01
N TYR A 5 -11.34 -2.43 1.75
CA TYR A 5 -11.50 -1.03 2.18
C TYR A 5 -10.84 -0.81 3.54
N TYR A 6 -10.20 0.34 3.68
CA TYR A 6 -9.64 0.83 4.94
C TYR A 6 -10.14 2.25 5.17
N GLU A 7 -10.75 2.46 6.35
CA GLU A 7 -11.11 3.80 6.80
C GLU A 7 -9.86 4.64 7.01
N LEU A 8 -8.79 4.02 7.53
CA LEU A 8 -7.52 4.63 7.83
C LEU A 8 -6.36 3.68 7.49
N LEU A 9 -5.28 4.22 6.92
CA LEU A 9 -3.96 3.60 6.86
C LEU A 9 -2.89 4.61 7.30
N TYR A 10 -1.78 4.09 7.83
CA TYR A 10 -0.61 4.86 8.23
C TYR A 10 0.48 4.67 7.18
N MET A 11 0.93 5.78 6.59
CA MET A 11 2.01 5.80 5.60
C MET A 11 3.28 6.36 6.26
N VAL A 12 4.40 5.70 6.00
CA VAL A 12 5.72 6.17 6.42
C VAL A 12 6.68 6.04 5.23
N GLU A 13 7.52 7.05 5.00
CA GLU A 13 8.62 6.93 4.03
C GLU A 13 9.58 5.84 4.50
N VAL A 14 10.05 4.94 3.62
CA VAL A 14 10.90 3.81 4.07
C VAL A 14 12.18 4.29 4.77
N ASP A 15 12.73 5.43 4.37
CA ASP A 15 13.95 6.00 4.93
C ASP A 15 13.76 6.48 6.39
N ALA A 16 12.50 6.62 6.84
CA ALA A 16 12.19 6.97 8.23
C ALA A 16 12.20 5.76 9.17
N LEU A 17 12.21 4.52 8.65
CA LEU A 17 12.43 3.33 9.48
C LEU A 17 13.92 3.11 9.70
N GLU A 18 14.32 2.92 10.95
CA GLU A 18 15.62 2.31 11.25
C GLU A 18 15.54 0.78 10.98
N GLU A 19 16.67 0.15 10.59
CA GLU A 19 16.78 -1.26 10.14
C GLU A 19 16.14 -2.33 11.07
N ASN A 20 15.70 -1.98 12.28
CA ASN A 20 15.07 -2.89 13.24
C ASN A 20 13.53 -2.78 13.31
N GLU A 21 12.90 -1.89 12.54
CA GLU A 21 11.46 -1.60 12.64
C GLU A 21 10.61 -2.14 11.48
N GLU A 22 11.23 -2.70 10.45
CA GLU A 22 10.55 -3.30 9.28
C GLU A 22 9.66 -4.51 9.60
N THR A 23 9.67 -4.98 10.86
CA THR A 23 8.80 -6.07 11.35
C THR A 23 7.64 -5.58 12.21
N ALA A 24 7.35 -4.28 12.18
CA ALA A 24 6.26 -3.69 12.95
C ALA A 24 4.92 -4.40 12.69
N GLU A 25 4.20 -4.70 13.77
CA GLU A 25 2.86 -5.27 13.69
C GLU A 25 1.96 -4.36 12.83
N GLY A 26 1.10 -4.98 12.02
CA GLY A 26 0.19 -4.25 11.15
C GLY A 26 0.79 -3.80 9.82
N PHE A 27 2.02 -4.19 9.46
CA PHE A 27 2.53 -4.00 8.10
C PHE A 27 1.56 -4.57 7.07
N LEU A 28 1.21 -3.75 6.07
CA LEU A 28 0.30 -4.14 5.00
C LEU A 28 1.04 -4.39 3.70
N PHE A 29 1.78 -3.40 3.19
CA PHE A 29 2.61 -3.56 1.99
C PHE A 29 3.62 -2.40 1.83
N GLN A 30 4.63 -2.60 1.00
CA GLN A 30 5.56 -1.57 0.51
C GLN A 30 5.21 -1.13 -0.90
N GLY A 31 5.07 0.18 -1.08
CA GLY A 31 4.88 0.84 -2.36
C GLY A 31 6.15 0.82 -3.20
N SER A 32 6.07 0.26 -4.39
CA SER A 32 7.15 0.28 -5.38
C SER A 32 7.17 1.58 -6.18
N LYS A 33 6.10 2.39 -6.16
CA LYS A 33 6.04 3.67 -6.91
C LYS A 33 6.67 4.81 -6.11
N ASN A 34 6.28 4.93 -4.85
CA ASN A 34 6.68 6.06 -4.00
C ASN A 34 7.75 5.65 -2.98
N TRP A 35 8.03 4.35 -2.83
CA TRP A 35 8.97 3.82 -1.83
C TRP A 35 8.49 4.05 -0.38
N ASP A 36 7.17 4.09 -0.20
CA ASP A 36 6.50 4.24 1.09
C ASP A 36 6.07 2.89 1.67
N LEU A 37 5.92 2.84 2.98
CA LEU A 37 5.41 1.70 3.72
C LEU A 37 4.05 2.02 4.31
N TYR A 38 3.15 1.04 4.25
CA TYR A 38 1.76 1.19 4.66
C TYR A 38 1.43 0.21 5.79
N PHE A 39 0.85 0.73 6.86
CA PHE A 39 0.51 -0.01 8.07
C PHE A 39 -0.97 0.17 8.45
N LEU A 40 -1.52 -0.83 9.12
CA LEU A 40 -2.85 -0.81 9.73
C LEU A 40 -2.88 -0.03 11.05
N ASP A 41 -1.74 0.02 11.74
CA ASP A 41 -1.59 0.66 13.05
C ASP A 41 -0.47 1.71 13.01
N ALA A 42 -0.57 2.72 13.87
CA ALA A 42 0.46 3.74 14.00
C ALA A 42 1.73 3.14 14.64
N ILE A 43 2.90 3.50 14.11
CA ILE A 43 4.18 3.19 14.75
C ILE A 43 4.51 4.34 15.72
N PRO A 44 4.52 4.13 17.06
CA PRO A 44 4.55 5.22 18.04
C PRO A 44 5.75 6.15 17.98
N ILE A 45 6.88 5.69 17.42
CA ILE A 45 8.11 6.50 17.34
C ILE A 45 8.25 7.27 16.02
N LEU A 46 7.34 7.03 15.08
CA LEU A 46 7.33 7.68 13.78
C LEU A 46 6.22 8.72 13.73
N GLU A 47 6.35 9.68 12.83
CA GLU A 47 5.28 10.64 12.51
C GLU A 47 4.60 10.21 11.19
N PRO A 48 3.68 9.23 11.22
CA PRO A 48 3.07 8.72 9.99
C PRO A 48 2.13 9.75 9.35
N VAL A 49 2.08 9.72 8.03
CA VAL A 49 1.02 10.38 7.26
C VAL A 49 -0.24 9.52 7.31
N LEU A 50 -1.38 10.12 7.62
CA LEU A 50 -2.67 9.45 7.64
C LEU A 50 -3.30 9.45 6.25
N LEU A 51 -3.68 8.26 5.79
CA LEU A 51 -4.46 8.07 4.59
C LEU A 51 -5.87 7.61 4.94
N GLU A 52 -6.85 8.44 4.64
CA GLU A 52 -8.25 8.15 4.92
C GLU A 52 -8.98 7.65 3.67
N ASN A 53 -9.99 6.81 3.87
CA ASN A 53 -10.91 6.35 2.83
C ASN A 53 -10.19 5.74 1.62
N VAL A 54 -9.30 4.80 1.87
CA VAL A 54 -8.50 4.14 0.83
C VAL A 54 -8.94 2.70 0.60
N SER A 55 -8.53 2.14 -0.53
CA SER A 55 -8.73 0.73 -0.82
C SER A 55 -7.47 0.10 -1.37
N LEU A 56 -7.18 -1.11 -0.92
CA LEU A 56 -6.18 -1.97 -1.51
C LEU A 56 -6.84 -2.94 -2.49
N LEU A 57 -6.42 -2.88 -3.74
CA LEU A 57 -6.86 -3.76 -4.82
C LEU A 57 -5.83 -4.86 -5.01
N GLU A 58 -6.26 -6.11 -4.94
CA GLU A 58 -5.42 -7.28 -5.17
C GLU A 58 -5.70 -7.85 -6.58
N PHE A 59 -4.65 -8.09 -7.34
CA PHE A 59 -4.69 -8.72 -8.66
C PHE A 59 -3.79 -9.96 -8.68
N GLU A 60 -4.29 -11.03 -9.28
CA GLU A 60 -3.51 -12.25 -9.53
C GLU A 60 -2.83 -12.18 -10.90
N GLU A 61 -3.46 -11.50 -11.87
CA GLU A 61 -2.99 -11.41 -13.24
C GLU A 61 -2.28 -10.07 -13.49
N LYS A 62 -1.04 -10.15 -13.96
CA LYS A 62 -0.20 -8.97 -14.27
C LYS A 62 -0.87 -8.04 -15.29
N LEU A 63 -1.51 -8.61 -16.32
CA LEU A 63 -2.14 -7.82 -17.37
C LEU A 63 -3.32 -6.98 -16.85
N GLU A 64 -4.11 -7.51 -15.91
CA GLU A 64 -5.20 -6.75 -15.30
C GLU A 64 -4.66 -5.59 -14.45
N PHE A 65 -3.61 -5.86 -13.67
CA PHE A 65 -2.90 -4.87 -12.88
C PHE A 65 -2.35 -3.72 -13.74
N GLU A 66 -1.60 -4.03 -14.81
CA GLU A 66 -1.03 -3.01 -15.71
C GLU A 66 -2.11 -2.19 -16.40
N ASN A 67 -3.19 -2.83 -16.85
CA ASN A 67 -4.33 -2.15 -17.44
C ASN A 67 -5.00 -1.20 -16.46
N TYR A 68 -5.10 -1.56 -15.18
CA TYR A 68 -5.66 -0.69 -14.15
C TYR A 68 -4.77 0.53 -13.92
N LEU A 69 -3.45 0.33 -13.79
CA LEU A 69 -2.47 1.41 -13.59
C LEU A 69 -2.51 2.47 -14.69
N GLN A 70 -2.69 2.06 -15.95
CA GLN A 70 -2.71 2.99 -17.08
C GLN A 70 -3.98 3.84 -17.16
N LYS A 71 -5.08 3.36 -16.57
CA LYS A 71 -6.42 3.96 -16.74
C LYS A 71 -6.90 4.77 -15.55
N ASN A 72 -6.25 4.62 -14.39
CA ASN A 72 -6.74 5.19 -13.14
C ASN A 72 -5.65 5.99 -12.45
N GLN A 73 -6.05 7.04 -11.75
CA GLN A 73 -5.19 7.69 -10.77
C GLN A 73 -5.10 6.77 -9.55
N ILE A 74 -3.87 6.56 -9.07
CA ILE A 74 -3.56 5.68 -7.95
C ILE A 74 -2.67 6.42 -6.94
N ILE A 75 -2.72 5.99 -5.68
CA ILE A 75 -1.77 6.45 -4.66
C ILE A 75 -0.44 5.74 -4.92
N ASP A 76 -0.46 4.41 -4.87
CA ASP A 76 0.73 3.56 -4.97
C ASP A 76 0.40 2.17 -5.52
N TYR A 77 1.42 1.36 -5.78
CA TYR A 77 1.31 -0.06 -6.12
C TYR A 77 2.51 -0.83 -5.57
N SER A 78 2.36 -2.15 -5.42
CA SER A 78 3.46 -3.02 -4.97
C SER A 78 3.79 -4.09 -6.00
N LEU A 79 5.09 -4.21 -6.29
CA LEU A 79 5.68 -5.31 -7.04
C LEU A 79 6.45 -6.29 -6.15
N GLU A 80 6.81 -5.89 -4.93
CA GLU A 80 7.62 -6.71 -4.00
C GLU A 80 6.90 -8.01 -3.62
N HIS A 81 5.58 -7.93 -3.44
CA HIS A 81 4.75 -9.08 -3.04
C HIS A 81 4.56 -10.13 -4.14
N VAL A 82 4.99 -9.85 -5.37
CA VAL A 82 4.84 -10.80 -6.48
C VAL A 82 5.68 -12.05 -6.21
N GLN A 83 6.87 -11.91 -5.62
CA GLN A 83 7.76 -13.04 -5.38
C GLN A 83 7.24 -13.97 -4.27
N GLU A 84 6.57 -13.41 -3.27
CA GLU A 84 6.15 -14.14 -2.08
C GLU A 84 4.70 -14.62 -2.15
N LEU A 85 3.80 -13.78 -2.66
CA LEU A 85 2.35 -14.01 -2.64
C LEU A 85 1.75 -14.28 -4.02
N ASN A 86 2.55 -14.12 -5.10
CA ASN A 86 2.09 -14.16 -6.49
C ASN A 86 0.89 -13.22 -6.72
N LYS A 87 0.95 -12.03 -6.12
CA LYS A 87 -0.09 -11.01 -6.18
C LYS A 87 0.50 -9.63 -6.45
N TYR A 88 -0.29 -8.82 -7.14
CA TYR A 88 -0.04 -7.39 -7.33
C TYR A 88 -1.02 -6.59 -6.50
N PHE A 89 -0.53 -5.51 -5.89
CA PHE A 89 -1.36 -4.61 -5.10
C PHE A 89 -1.39 -3.21 -5.70
N ILE A 90 -2.55 -2.56 -5.67
CA ILE A 90 -2.71 -1.14 -5.99
C ILE A 90 -3.47 -0.47 -4.86
N LEU A 91 -2.91 0.61 -4.32
CA LEU A 91 -3.57 1.46 -3.35
C LEU A 91 -4.23 2.65 -4.06
N VAL A 92 -5.52 2.84 -3.79
CA VAL A 92 -6.32 3.92 -4.39
C VAL A 92 -7.05 4.71 -3.31
N SER A 93 -7.19 6.01 -3.53
CA SER A 93 -8.16 6.82 -2.78
C SER A 93 -9.56 6.49 -3.29
N ASN A 94 -10.54 6.34 -2.40
CA ASN A 94 -11.93 6.23 -2.81
C ASN A 94 -12.58 7.61 -3.07
N GLY A 95 -11.89 8.72 -2.74
CA GLY A 95 -12.46 10.05 -2.73
C GLY A 95 -13.61 10.21 -1.72
N GLU A 96 -13.85 11.43 -1.27
CA GLU A 96 -15.23 11.81 -0.95
C GLU A 96 -15.88 12.16 -2.30
N ASN A 97 -17.04 11.56 -2.61
CA ASN A 97 -17.84 12.00 -3.75
C ASN A 97 -18.24 13.47 -3.60
#